data_AF-A0A1N6HKL4-F1
#
_entry.id   AF-A0A1N6HKL4-F1
#
_cell.length_a   1.000
_cell.length_b   1.000
_cell.length_c   1.000
_cell.angle_alpha   90.00
_cell.angle_beta   90.00
_cell.angle_gamma   90.00
#
_symmetry.space_group_name_H-M   'P 1'
#
loop_
_entity.id
_entity.type
_entity.pdbx_description
1 polymer ?
#
loop_
_entity_poly.entity_id
_entity_poly.type
_entity_poly.pdbx_seq_one_letter_code
_entity_poly.pdbx_strand_id
1 'polypeptide(L)'
;MSDLSWTFALVLVATSFGTALLALMAIGHFQPRRRVTWDRLARESEEMTFLFEDEELVDATDEARSFLSTGPETLPHWPRFLALLASSFPDIGSRVARLAEVGAMELHARDGSARLEGEWKEGLARFSLHKGDDIEPAEYDSFSVAAMAEELDVLRAVVDDAPVLAWREDEEGNVTWANGAYIDLLYRMHPDRTTLAWPLPRAFAHTFHDGEVDVVHRVSVSIPFIEQVVWYDCITRPMGAEALVFATSADRLVQAERSRLEFLQTLTKTFADLPTGLAVFDRGRQLALFNPALTDLSALEPQFLSSRPTLVAFLDRLREAQRMPEPKDYKTWRASIAQLESAASEGIHQEIWSLPNGQTYRVTGQPHPDGAVAFLFEDISAEMSLTRRFRSELEMGQAVVDSLDEAIAVFSHTGSMVLCNRAYQELWSCDLVGSLSDVSVQDAVRDWSALTENNALWTRVSKFLSGQSDRRAWHVDIESAAYGTVKCRFSPVAGGNTLAGFTLHAAPTPAAAPRKGQHQAV
;
A
#
# COMPACT_ATOMS: atom_id res chain seq x y z
N MET A 1 -73.30 -24.61 26.61
CA MET A 1 -72.63 -25.94 26.60
C MET A 1 -72.58 -26.53 25.19
N SER A 2 -72.28 -25.73 24.16
CA SER A 2 -72.28 -26.17 22.75
C SER A 2 -70.88 -26.19 22.11
N ASP A 3 -69.92 -25.41 22.63
CA ASP A 3 -68.59 -25.25 22.01
C ASP A 3 -67.60 -26.38 22.34
N LEU A 4 -67.89 -27.21 23.34
CA LEU A 4 -67.03 -28.34 23.72
C LEU A 4 -67.19 -29.56 22.79
N SER A 5 -68.27 -29.61 22.00
CA SER A 5 -68.57 -30.75 21.12
C SER A 5 -67.75 -30.74 19.82
N TRP A 6 -67.53 -29.55 19.26
CA TRP A 6 -66.81 -29.37 18.01
C TRP A 6 -65.31 -29.55 18.16
N THR A 7 -64.73 -29.04 19.26
CA THR A 7 -63.31 -29.22 19.55
C THR A 7 -62.97 -30.68 19.80
N PHE A 8 -63.84 -31.42 20.48
CA PHE A 8 -63.66 -32.86 20.71
C PHE A 8 -63.75 -33.67 19.39
N ALA A 9 -64.71 -33.33 18.51
CA ALA A 9 -64.83 -33.94 17.20
C ALA A 9 -63.57 -33.69 16.33
N LEU A 10 -63.04 -32.47 16.36
CA LEU A 10 -61.84 -32.08 15.61
C LEU A 10 -60.59 -32.83 16.10
N VAL A 11 -60.42 -32.97 17.42
CA VAL A 11 -59.32 -33.76 18.00
C VAL A 11 -59.43 -35.24 17.65
N LEU A 12 -60.65 -35.79 17.60
CA LEU A 12 -60.87 -37.19 17.27
C LEU A 12 -60.60 -37.50 15.80
N VAL A 13 -60.96 -36.58 14.89
CA VAL A 13 -60.61 -36.68 13.47
C VAL A 13 -59.10 -36.51 13.25
N ALA A 14 -58.47 -35.55 13.94
CA ALA A 14 -57.03 -35.32 13.81
C ALA A 14 -56.21 -36.51 14.33
N THR A 15 -56.62 -37.13 15.44
CA THR A 15 -55.93 -38.30 16.01
C THR A 15 -56.14 -39.55 15.17
N SER A 16 -57.35 -39.78 14.65
CA SER A 16 -57.60 -40.91 13.74
C SER A 16 -56.90 -40.76 12.39
N PHE A 17 -56.80 -39.54 11.85
CA PHE A 17 -56.01 -39.27 10.65
C PHE A 17 -54.51 -39.45 10.91
N GLY A 18 -54.02 -38.98 12.06
CA GLY A 18 -52.62 -39.14 12.47
C GLY A 18 -52.23 -40.60 12.67
N THR A 19 -53.08 -41.42 13.27
CA THR A 19 -52.81 -42.86 13.45
C THR A 19 -52.90 -43.63 12.14
N ALA A 20 -53.83 -43.29 11.24
CA ALA A 20 -53.90 -43.87 9.91
C ALA A 20 -52.66 -43.52 9.07
N LEU A 21 -52.18 -42.28 9.15
CA LEU A 21 -50.97 -41.83 8.46
C LEU A 21 -49.72 -42.55 9.00
N LEU A 22 -49.61 -42.69 10.32
CA LEU A 22 -48.52 -43.44 10.96
C LEU A 22 -48.57 -44.93 10.61
N ALA A 23 -49.77 -45.53 10.55
CA ALA A 23 -49.93 -46.92 10.13
C ALA A 23 -49.54 -47.11 8.65
N LEU A 24 -49.91 -46.18 7.76
CA LEU A 24 -49.49 -46.19 6.36
C LEU A 24 -47.97 -46.01 6.20
N MET A 25 -47.37 -45.09 6.96
CA MET A 25 -45.91 -44.92 6.98
C MET A 25 -45.21 -46.18 7.50
N ALA A 26 -45.72 -46.80 8.56
CA ALA A 26 -45.16 -48.03 9.11
C ALA A 26 -45.30 -49.21 8.14
N ILE A 27 -46.43 -49.34 7.43
CA ILE A 27 -46.62 -50.36 6.40
C ILE A 27 -45.67 -50.10 5.22
N GLY A 28 -45.46 -48.85 4.80
CA GLY A 28 -44.50 -48.51 3.75
C GLY A 28 -43.04 -48.77 4.14
N HIS A 29 -42.70 -48.66 5.42
CA HIS A 29 -41.32 -48.84 5.90
C HIS A 29 -40.99 -50.28 6.31
N PHE A 30 -42.00 -51.05 6.74
CA PHE A 30 -41.83 -52.44 7.23
C PHE A 30 -42.39 -53.51 6.30
N GLN A 31 -43.00 -53.17 5.15
CA GLN A 31 -43.23 -54.17 4.12
C GLN A 31 -41.88 -54.59 3.53
N PRO A 32 -41.47 -55.86 3.68
CA PRO A 32 -40.30 -56.34 2.95
C PRO A 32 -40.62 -56.19 1.46
N ARG A 33 -39.79 -55.41 0.73
CA ARG A 33 -39.80 -55.37 -0.74
C ARG A 33 -39.83 -56.82 -1.21
N ARG A 34 -40.88 -57.20 -1.92
CA ARG A 34 -41.04 -58.54 -2.49
C ARG A 34 -39.85 -58.72 -3.43
N ARG A 35 -38.82 -59.47 -3.01
CA ARG A 35 -37.64 -59.73 -3.83
C ARG A 35 -38.07 -60.51 -5.06
N VAL A 36 -38.26 -59.79 -6.16
CA VAL A 36 -38.34 -60.38 -7.48
C VAL A 36 -36.93 -60.87 -7.80
N THR A 37 -36.76 -62.18 -7.76
CA THR A 37 -35.55 -62.83 -8.27
C THR A 37 -35.74 -62.92 -9.78
N TRP A 38 -35.16 -61.98 -10.52
CA TRP A 38 -34.69 -62.31 -11.86
C TRP A 38 -33.61 -63.37 -11.70
N ASP A 39 -33.56 -64.38 -12.57
CA ASP A 39 -32.44 -65.31 -12.59
C ASP A 39 -31.16 -64.48 -12.69
N ARG A 40 -30.21 -64.73 -11.78
CA ARG A 40 -28.89 -64.05 -11.81
C ARG A 40 -28.38 -64.13 -13.24
N LEU A 41 -27.96 -62.99 -13.80
CA LEU A 41 -27.39 -62.94 -15.14
C LEU A 41 -26.33 -64.04 -15.24
N ALA A 42 -26.50 -64.95 -16.19
CA ALA A 42 -25.51 -65.99 -16.43
C ALA A 42 -24.20 -65.27 -16.75
N ARG A 43 -23.14 -65.55 -15.98
CA ARG A 43 -21.81 -64.93 -16.17
C ARG A 43 -21.19 -65.24 -17.54
N GLU A 44 -21.81 -66.11 -18.34
CA GLU A 44 -21.37 -66.56 -19.66
C GLU A 44 -22.31 -66.11 -20.79
N SER A 45 -23.10 -65.03 -20.61
CA SER A 45 -23.89 -64.45 -21.69
C SER A 45 -23.03 -63.51 -22.54
N GLU A 46 -22.97 -63.71 -23.86
CA GLU A 46 -22.29 -62.83 -24.86
C GLU A 46 -22.96 -61.45 -25.02
N GLU A 47 -23.96 -61.13 -24.21
CA GLU A 47 -24.76 -59.91 -24.33
C GLU A 47 -24.49 -58.96 -23.16
N MET A 48 -24.06 -57.75 -23.48
CA MET A 48 -23.75 -56.71 -22.50
C MET A 48 -25.03 -56.24 -21.79
N THR A 49 -25.26 -56.78 -20.60
CA THR A 49 -26.47 -56.50 -19.80
C THR A 49 -26.14 -55.83 -18.46
N PHE A 50 -26.92 -54.81 -18.13
CA PHE A 50 -26.90 -54.03 -16.89
C PHE A 50 -28.22 -54.16 -16.14
N LEU A 51 -28.16 -54.28 -14.81
CA LEU A 51 -29.34 -54.31 -13.94
C LEU A 51 -29.22 -53.23 -12.87
N PHE A 52 -30.15 -52.28 -12.88
CA PHE A 52 -30.22 -51.17 -11.94
C PHE A 52 -31.47 -51.27 -11.07
N GLU A 53 -31.33 -50.97 -9.78
CA GLU A 53 -32.43 -50.64 -8.87
C GLU A 53 -32.30 -49.15 -8.55
N ASP A 54 -33.28 -48.35 -8.98
CA ASP A 54 -33.20 -46.90 -8.99
C ASP A 54 -31.92 -46.38 -9.73
N GLU A 55 -30.93 -45.84 -9.01
CA GLU A 55 -29.66 -45.35 -9.57
C GLU A 55 -28.45 -46.22 -9.19
N GLU A 56 -28.67 -47.32 -8.48
CA GLU A 56 -27.62 -48.24 -8.04
C GLU A 56 -27.51 -49.45 -8.97
N LEU A 57 -26.28 -49.79 -9.35
CA LEU A 57 -26.00 -50.98 -10.16
C LEU A 57 -26.04 -52.23 -9.28
N VAL A 58 -27.07 -53.06 -9.46
CA VAL A 58 -27.29 -54.29 -8.69
C VAL A 58 -26.48 -55.46 -9.26
N ASP A 59 -26.50 -55.62 -10.58
CA ASP A 59 -25.75 -56.66 -11.28
C ASP A 59 -25.39 -56.24 -12.70
N ALA A 60 -24.31 -56.82 -13.22
CA ALA A 60 -23.82 -56.56 -14.57
C ALA A 60 -22.96 -57.74 -15.05
N THR A 61 -23.06 -58.04 -16.35
CA THR A 61 -22.13 -58.95 -17.06
C THR A 61 -20.69 -58.40 -17.03
N ASP A 62 -19.70 -59.26 -17.25
CA ASP A 62 -18.28 -58.84 -17.17
C ASP A 62 -17.93 -57.80 -18.25
N GLU A 63 -18.48 -57.94 -19.46
CA GLU A 63 -18.37 -56.95 -20.52
C GLU A 63 -19.03 -55.61 -20.15
N ALA A 64 -20.20 -55.65 -19.49
CA ALA A 64 -20.89 -54.47 -19.00
C ALA A 64 -20.08 -53.72 -17.91
N ARG A 65 -19.41 -54.46 -17.02
CA ARG A 65 -18.50 -53.85 -16.03
C ARG A 65 -17.29 -53.20 -16.69
N SER A 66 -16.70 -53.87 -17.68
CA SER A 66 -15.59 -53.32 -18.46
C SER A 66 -16.00 -52.04 -19.18
N PHE A 67 -17.18 -52.02 -19.78
CA PHE A 67 -17.72 -50.83 -20.45
C PHE A 67 -17.91 -49.63 -19.50
N LEU A 68 -18.43 -49.87 -18.28
CA LEU A 68 -18.58 -48.80 -17.28
C LEU A 68 -17.25 -48.26 -16.76
N SER A 69 -16.18 -49.07 -16.79
CA SER A 69 -14.84 -48.63 -16.35
C SER A 69 -14.18 -47.63 -17.31
N THR A 70 -14.63 -47.57 -18.58
CA THR A 70 -14.12 -46.63 -19.60
C THR A 70 -14.67 -45.19 -19.42
N GLY A 71 -15.63 -45.00 -18.52
CA GLY A 71 -16.20 -43.68 -18.21
C GLY A 71 -15.47 -42.96 -17.07
N PRO A 72 -15.77 -41.66 -16.84
CA PRO A 72 -15.09 -40.87 -15.80
C PRO A 72 -15.23 -41.49 -14.40
N GLU A 73 -14.10 -41.81 -13.76
CA GLU A 73 -14.09 -42.49 -12.44
C GLU A 73 -14.69 -41.66 -11.30
N THR A 74 -14.78 -40.34 -11.49
CA THR A 74 -15.32 -39.39 -10.51
C THR A 74 -16.84 -39.44 -10.39
N LEU A 75 -17.55 -40.05 -11.34
CA LEU A 75 -19.02 -40.11 -11.40
C LEU A 75 -19.59 -41.42 -10.83
N PRO A 76 -20.76 -41.40 -10.16
CA PRO A 76 -21.48 -42.63 -9.76
C PRO A 76 -21.91 -43.48 -10.98
N HIS A 77 -22.20 -44.77 -10.77
CA HIS A 77 -22.43 -45.73 -11.87
C HIS A 77 -23.57 -45.35 -12.83
N TRP A 78 -24.68 -44.79 -12.35
CA TRP A 78 -25.80 -44.39 -13.18
C TRP A 78 -25.53 -43.17 -14.07
N PRO A 79 -25.03 -42.03 -13.54
CA PRO A 79 -24.56 -40.92 -14.37
C PRO A 79 -23.45 -41.33 -15.35
N ARG A 80 -22.55 -42.22 -14.94
CA ARG A 80 -21.47 -42.75 -15.79
C ARG A 80 -22.03 -43.57 -16.96
N PHE A 81 -23.01 -44.43 -16.71
CA PHE A 81 -23.72 -45.19 -17.72
C PHE A 81 -24.39 -44.28 -18.77
N LEU A 82 -25.12 -43.25 -18.32
CA LEU A 82 -25.78 -42.30 -19.21
C LEU A 82 -24.77 -41.46 -20.01
N ALA A 83 -23.67 -41.02 -19.40
CA ALA A 83 -22.64 -40.23 -20.07
C ALA A 83 -21.95 -41.02 -21.21
N LEU A 84 -21.68 -42.30 -20.98
CA LEU A 84 -21.08 -43.18 -21.99
C LEU A 84 -22.03 -43.37 -23.18
N LEU A 85 -23.32 -43.62 -22.92
CA LEU A 85 -24.31 -43.91 -23.95
C LEU A 85 -24.88 -42.67 -24.64
N ALA A 86 -24.87 -41.49 -24.01
CA ALA A 86 -25.41 -40.25 -24.59
C ALA A 86 -24.71 -39.86 -25.91
N SER A 87 -23.43 -40.24 -26.07
CA SER A 87 -22.67 -40.03 -27.31
C SER A 87 -23.27 -40.78 -28.50
N SER A 88 -23.76 -42.01 -28.27
CA SER A 88 -24.24 -42.94 -29.29
C SER A 88 -25.78 -42.92 -29.41
N PHE A 89 -26.48 -42.62 -28.31
CA PHE A 89 -27.93 -42.59 -28.17
C PHE A 89 -28.38 -41.22 -27.62
N PRO A 90 -28.58 -40.20 -28.48
CA PRO A 90 -28.86 -38.83 -28.04
C PRO A 90 -30.12 -38.69 -27.17
N ASP A 91 -31.13 -39.53 -27.38
CA ASP A 91 -32.42 -39.46 -26.69
C ASP A 91 -32.50 -40.33 -25.42
N ILE A 92 -31.39 -40.98 -25.02
CA ILE A 92 -31.40 -42.00 -23.97
C ILE A 92 -31.94 -41.47 -22.64
N GLY A 93 -31.51 -40.29 -22.18
CA GLY A 93 -31.94 -39.72 -20.91
C GLY A 93 -33.46 -39.52 -20.83
N SER A 94 -34.07 -39.02 -21.91
CA SER A 94 -35.52 -38.77 -21.97
C SER A 94 -36.36 -40.06 -22.07
N ARG A 95 -35.76 -41.14 -22.57
CA ARG A 95 -36.42 -42.45 -22.80
C ARG A 95 -36.32 -43.32 -21.57
N VAL A 96 -35.15 -43.34 -20.94
CA VAL A 96 -34.93 -43.99 -19.63
C VAL A 96 -35.83 -43.39 -18.55
N ALA A 97 -36.00 -42.06 -18.52
CA ALA A 97 -36.89 -41.41 -17.56
C ALA A 97 -38.36 -41.86 -17.66
N ARG A 98 -38.80 -42.30 -18.85
CA ARG A 98 -40.16 -42.82 -19.09
C ARG A 98 -40.26 -44.34 -19.04
N LEU A 99 -39.15 -45.05 -18.82
CA LEU A 99 -39.11 -46.51 -18.88
C LEU A 99 -40.02 -47.16 -17.83
N ALA A 100 -40.12 -46.58 -16.64
CA ALA A 100 -41.02 -47.06 -15.59
C ALA A 100 -42.52 -46.94 -15.96
N GLU A 101 -42.88 -46.02 -16.87
CA GLU A 101 -44.25 -45.82 -17.35
C GLU A 101 -44.58 -46.70 -18.57
N VAL A 102 -43.61 -46.89 -19.47
CA VAL A 102 -43.79 -47.58 -20.75
C VAL A 102 -43.49 -49.08 -20.65
N GLY A 103 -42.72 -49.51 -19.64
CA GLY A 103 -42.43 -50.92 -19.33
C GLY A 103 -41.31 -51.54 -20.18
N ALA A 104 -41.19 -51.16 -21.45
CA ALA A 104 -40.06 -51.55 -22.29
C ALA A 104 -39.71 -50.42 -23.27
N MET A 105 -38.45 -50.34 -23.68
CA MET A 105 -37.98 -49.41 -24.69
C MET A 105 -36.91 -50.06 -25.56
N GLU A 106 -36.84 -49.59 -26.80
CA GLU A 106 -35.78 -49.93 -27.73
C GLU A 106 -35.23 -48.62 -28.33
N LEU A 107 -33.91 -48.55 -28.46
CA LEU A 107 -33.17 -47.44 -29.06
C LEU A 107 -32.11 -47.97 -30.01
N HIS A 108 -31.91 -47.30 -31.13
CA HIS A 108 -30.82 -47.58 -32.06
C HIS A 108 -29.77 -46.47 -31.97
N ALA A 109 -28.50 -46.84 -32.08
CA ALA A 109 -27.40 -45.90 -32.12
C ALA A 109 -27.51 -45.03 -33.39
N ARG A 110 -27.01 -43.79 -33.32
CA ARG A 110 -27.05 -42.82 -34.44
C ARG A 110 -26.44 -43.36 -35.74
N ASP A 111 -25.44 -44.23 -35.62
CA ASP A 111 -24.70 -44.85 -36.72
C ASP A 111 -25.21 -46.26 -37.09
N GLY A 112 -26.26 -46.74 -36.42
CA GLY A 112 -26.80 -48.10 -36.61
C GLY A 112 -25.92 -49.21 -36.04
N SER A 113 -24.83 -48.89 -35.34
CA SER A 113 -23.83 -49.86 -34.89
C SER A 113 -24.26 -50.70 -33.69
N ALA A 114 -25.27 -50.24 -32.95
CA ALA A 114 -25.76 -50.90 -31.76
C ALA A 114 -27.26 -50.64 -31.52
N ARG A 115 -27.89 -51.58 -30.81
CA ARG A 115 -29.28 -51.53 -30.36
C ARG A 115 -29.30 -51.69 -28.84
N LEU A 116 -29.96 -50.76 -28.16
CA LEU A 116 -30.17 -50.79 -26.71
C LEU A 116 -31.62 -51.14 -26.42
N GLU A 117 -31.82 -52.20 -25.66
CA GLU A 117 -33.11 -52.61 -25.12
C GLU A 117 -33.16 -52.29 -23.63
N GLY A 118 -34.26 -51.70 -23.18
CA GLY A 118 -34.52 -51.43 -21.77
C GLY A 118 -35.84 -52.07 -21.36
N GLU A 119 -35.85 -52.80 -20.25
CA GLU A 119 -37.05 -53.39 -19.66
C GLU A 119 -37.19 -52.95 -18.21
N TRP A 120 -38.42 -52.60 -17.80
CA TRP A 120 -38.75 -52.29 -16.42
C TRP A 120 -39.70 -53.32 -15.82
N LYS A 121 -39.35 -53.86 -14.66
CA LYS A 121 -40.20 -54.80 -13.94
C LYS A 121 -40.07 -54.63 -12.43
N GLU A 122 -41.18 -54.24 -11.80
CA GLU A 122 -41.36 -54.17 -10.34
C GLU A 122 -40.16 -53.53 -9.59
N GLY A 123 -39.63 -52.41 -10.08
CA GLY A 123 -38.57 -51.62 -9.39
C GLY A 123 -37.14 -51.81 -9.93
N LEU A 124 -36.94 -52.71 -10.89
CA LEU A 124 -35.64 -52.96 -11.53
C LEU A 124 -35.69 -52.56 -13.01
N ALA A 125 -34.64 -51.86 -13.46
CA ALA A 125 -34.38 -51.56 -14.86
C ALA A 125 -33.28 -52.49 -15.39
N ARG A 126 -33.62 -53.29 -16.41
CA ARG A 126 -32.65 -54.07 -17.16
C ARG A 126 -32.34 -53.34 -18.46
N PHE A 127 -31.06 -53.18 -18.79
CA PHE A 127 -30.62 -52.68 -20.08
C PHE A 127 -29.72 -53.71 -20.76
N SER A 128 -30.01 -54.05 -22.00
CA SER A 128 -29.22 -54.99 -22.82
C SER A 128 -28.76 -54.28 -24.10
N LEU A 129 -27.45 -54.27 -24.32
CA LEU A 129 -26.82 -53.62 -25.47
C LEU A 129 -26.34 -54.69 -26.45
N HIS A 130 -26.89 -54.64 -27.67
CA HIS A 130 -26.59 -55.55 -28.77
C HIS A 130 -25.83 -54.82 -29.87
N LYS A 131 -24.88 -55.51 -30.51
CA LYS A 131 -24.20 -55.01 -31.71
C LYS A 131 -25.14 -55.13 -32.91
N GLY A 132 -25.16 -54.15 -33.81
CA GLY A 132 -26.02 -54.16 -34.99
C GLY A 132 -25.65 -55.28 -35.98
N ASP A 133 -26.66 -55.91 -36.59
CA ASP A 133 -26.54 -57.09 -37.47
C ASP A 133 -25.72 -56.84 -38.76
N ASP A 134 -25.49 -55.59 -39.16
CA ASP A 134 -24.85 -55.21 -40.44
C ASP A 134 -23.34 -54.89 -40.35
N ILE A 135 -22.70 -55.07 -39.19
CA ILE A 135 -21.26 -54.89 -39.08
C ILE A 135 -20.58 -56.25 -39.20
N GLU A 136 -20.07 -56.58 -40.40
CA GLU A 136 -19.00 -57.58 -40.53
C GLU A 136 -17.97 -57.27 -39.45
N PRO A 137 -17.60 -58.22 -38.57
CA PRO A 137 -16.57 -57.97 -37.58
C PRO A 137 -15.29 -57.68 -38.36
N ALA A 138 -15.00 -56.40 -38.54
CA ALA A 138 -13.70 -55.97 -39.01
C ALA A 138 -12.71 -56.65 -38.06
N GLU A 139 -11.88 -57.55 -38.61
CA GLU A 139 -10.73 -58.15 -37.94
C GLU A 139 -9.72 -57.04 -37.65
N TYR A 140 -10.09 -56.11 -36.76
CA TYR A 140 -9.13 -55.30 -36.07
C TYR A 140 -8.47 -56.22 -35.05
N ASP A 141 -7.18 -56.49 -35.26
CA ASP A 141 -6.37 -57.24 -34.32
C ASP A 141 -6.62 -56.70 -32.90
N SER A 142 -6.99 -57.58 -31.96
CA SER A 142 -7.34 -57.19 -30.58
C SER A 142 -6.23 -56.37 -29.92
N PHE A 143 -4.97 -56.61 -30.33
CA PHE A 143 -3.82 -55.82 -29.92
C PHE A 143 -3.83 -54.38 -30.47
N SER A 144 -4.35 -54.14 -31.67
CA SER A 144 -4.50 -52.80 -32.25
C SER A 144 -5.60 -51.99 -31.56
N VAL A 145 -6.73 -52.64 -31.23
CA VAL A 145 -7.82 -52.00 -30.48
C VAL A 145 -7.38 -51.66 -29.05
N ALA A 146 -6.67 -52.57 -28.38
CA ALA A 146 -6.10 -52.33 -27.05
C ALA A 146 -5.07 -51.19 -27.08
N ALA A 147 -4.20 -51.15 -28.09
CA ALA A 147 -3.21 -50.07 -28.24
C ALA A 147 -3.86 -48.70 -28.48
N MET A 148 -4.94 -48.64 -29.28
CA MET A 148 -5.70 -47.39 -29.49
C MET A 148 -6.43 -46.94 -28.22
N ALA A 149 -6.98 -47.89 -27.44
CA ALA A 149 -7.62 -47.57 -26.16
C ALA A 149 -6.60 -47.03 -25.15
N GLU A 150 -5.43 -47.67 -25.05
CA GLU A 150 -4.34 -47.21 -24.18
C GLU A 150 -3.84 -45.82 -24.61
N GLU A 151 -3.66 -45.58 -25.91
CA GLU A 151 -3.27 -44.27 -26.43
C GLU A 151 -4.32 -43.18 -26.11
N LEU A 152 -5.61 -43.50 -26.25
CA LEU A 152 -6.69 -42.57 -25.91
C LEU A 152 -6.73 -42.23 -24.43
N ASP A 153 -6.50 -43.21 -23.55
CA ASP A 153 -6.44 -42.99 -22.10
C ASP A 153 -5.24 -42.11 -21.73
N VAL A 154 -4.09 -42.31 -22.37
CA VAL A 154 -2.91 -41.44 -22.22
C VAL A 154 -3.22 -40.02 -22.67
N LEU A 155 -3.84 -39.83 -23.83
CA LEU A 155 -4.20 -38.49 -24.33
C LEU A 155 -5.20 -37.79 -23.42
N ARG A 156 -6.19 -38.51 -22.88
CA ARG A 156 -7.15 -37.97 -21.89
C ARG A 156 -6.44 -37.52 -20.63
N ALA A 157 -5.58 -38.36 -20.05
CA ALA A 157 -4.81 -38.02 -18.86
C ALA A 157 -3.93 -36.78 -19.08
N VAL A 158 -3.24 -36.70 -20.23
CA VAL A 158 -2.41 -35.54 -20.58
C VAL A 158 -3.22 -34.24 -20.67
N VAL A 159 -4.42 -34.30 -21.24
CA VAL A 159 -5.29 -33.12 -21.39
C VAL A 159 -5.89 -32.69 -20.05
N ASP A 160 -6.24 -33.64 -19.17
CA ASP A 160 -6.79 -33.35 -17.85
C ASP A 160 -5.73 -32.80 -16.88
N ASP A 161 -4.49 -33.29 -16.95
CA ASP A 161 -3.36 -32.80 -16.15
C ASP A 161 -2.70 -31.53 -16.74
N ALA A 162 -3.12 -31.09 -17.93
CA ALA A 162 -2.55 -29.91 -18.56
C ALA A 162 -2.84 -28.66 -17.70
N PRO A 163 -1.83 -27.80 -17.40
CA PRO A 163 -2.01 -26.60 -16.59
C PRO A 163 -2.72 -25.45 -17.32
N VAL A 164 -3.25 -25.72 -18.52
CA VAL A 164 -3.97 -24.77 -19.38
C VAL A 164 -5.44 -25.14 -19.31
N LEU A 165 -6.30 -24.15 -19.16
CA LEU A 165 -7.74 -24.40 -19.20
C LEU A 165 -8.14 -24.65 -20.65
N ALA A 166 -8.87 -25.72 -20.90
CA ALA A 166 -9.39 -26.04 -22.21
C ALA A 166 -10.87 -26.43 -22.08
N TRP A 167 -11.73 -25.85 -22.90
CA TRP A 167 -13.13 -26.22 -22.97
C TRP A 167 -13.69 -26.04 -24.38
N ARG A 168 -14.78 -26.75 -24.66
CA ARG A 168 -15.59 -26.58 -25.86
C ARG A 168 -16.88 -25.91 -25.49
N GLU A 169 -17.32 -24.99 -26.34
CA GLU A 169 -18.60 -24.32 -26.22
C GLU A 169 -19.41 -24.38 -27.53
N ASP A 170 -20.72 -24.53 -27.39
CA ASP A 170 -21.69 -24.49 -28.50
C ASP A 170 -22.00 -23.06 -28.97
N GLU A 171 -22.85 -22.91 -29.98
CA GLU A 171 -23.27 -21.60 -30.54
C GLU A 171 -23.95 -20.70 -29.50
N GLU A 172 -24.59 -21.30 -28.50
CA GLU A 172 -25.23 -20.56 -27.40
C GLU A 172 -24.19 -20.15 -26.35
N GLY A 173 -23.03 -20.79 -26.33
CA GLY A 173 -21.89 -20.65 -25.41
C GLY A 173 -21.89 -21.64 -24.24
N ASN A 174 -22.74 -22.67 -24.26
CA ASN A 174 -22.79 -23.70 -23.23
C ASN A 174 -21.57 -24.61 -23.34
N VAL A 175 -21.00 -24.99 -22.20
CA VAL A 175 -19.80 -25.82 -22.19
C VAL A 175 -20.16 -27.29 -22.40
N THR A 176 -19.77 -27.83 -23.55
CA THR A 176 -20.06 -29.20 -24.00
C THR A 176 -18.99 -30.21 -23.59
N TRP A 177 -17.76 -29.74 -23.36
CA TRP A 177 -16.63 -30.52 -22.86
C TRP A 177 -15.63 -29.59 -22.17
N ALA A 178 -14.91 -30.07 -21.15
CA ALA A 178 -13.86 -29.31 -20.48
C ALA A 178 -12.81 -30.24 -19.89
N ASN A 179 -11.57 -29.77 -19.79
CA ASN A 179 -10.50 -30.51 -19.12
C ASN A 179 -10.50 -30.30 -17.60
N GLY A 180 -9.73 -31.12 -16.88
CA GLY A 180 -9.54 -31.03 -15.43
C GLY A 180 -9.26 -29.62 -14.91
N ALA A 181 -8.36 -28.86 -15.55
CA ALA A 181 -8.01 -27.50 -15.14
C ALA A 181 -9.20 -26.52 -15.16
N TYR A 182 -10.11 -26.65 -16.12
CA TYR A 182 -11.33 -25.82 -16.17
C TYR A 182 -12.33 -26.22 -15.08
N ILE A 183 -12.49 -27.52 -14.82
CA ILE A 183 -13.35 -28.04 -13.75
C ILE A 183 -12.83 -27.57 -12.37
N ASP A 184 -11.51 -27.60 -12.17
CA ASP A 184 -10.86 -27.07 -10.97
C ASP A 184 -11.14 -25.57 -10.76
N LEU A 185 -11.14 -24.78 -11.83
CA LEU A 185 -11.52 -23.36 -11.75
C LEU A 185 -12.98 -23.21 -11.30
N LEU A 186 -13.91 -24.00 -11.88
CA LEU A 186 -15.32 -23.96 -11.49
C LEU A 186 -15.53 -24.32 -10.02
N TYR A 187 -14.81 -25.32 -9.49
CA TYR A 187 -14.86 -25.64 -8.07
C TYR A 187 -14.39 -24.50 -7.17
N ARG A 188 -13.37 -23.74 -7.60
CA ARG A 188 -12.91 -22.55 -6.87
C ARG A 188 -13.93 -21.41 -6.92
N MET A 189 -14.70 -21.30 -7.99
CA MET A 189 -15.76 -20.29 -8.15
C MET A 189 -17.05 -20.66 -7.40
N HIS A 190 -17.37 -21.95 -7.28
CA HIS A 190 -18.62 -22.46 -6.71
C HIS A 190 -18.39 -23.49 -5.58
N PRO A 191 -17.89 -23.06 -4.41
CA PRO A 191 -17.55 -23.94 -3.29
C PRO A 191 -18.77 -24.59 -2.59
N ASP A 192 -19.99 -24.11 -2.83
CA ASP A 192 -21.22 -24.57 -2.16
C ASP A 192 -21.71 -25.96 -2.62
N ARG A 193 -20.86 -26.77 -3.24
CA ARG A 193 -21.18 -28.11 -3.77
C ARG A 193 -22.43 -28.12 -4.66
N THR A 194 -22.61 -27.10 -5.50
CA THR A 194 -23.55 -27.20 -6.59
C THR A 194 -23.12 -28.38 -7.44
N THR A 195 -23.98 -29.38 -7.59
CA THR A 195 -23.70 -30.52 -8.46
C THR A 195 -23.41 -29.97 -9.85
N LEU A 196 -22.16 -30.07 -10.30
CA LEU A 196 -21.79 -29.73 -11.67
C LEU A 196 -22.53 -30.70 -12.57
N ALA A 197 -23.65 -30.25 -13.11
CA ALA A 197 -24.44 -30.99 -14.09
C ALA A 197 -24.00 -30.56 -15.49
N TRP A 198 -24.07 -31.47 -16.45
CA TRP A 198 -23.89 -31.12 -17.86
C TRP A 198 -25.19 -30.50 -18.41
N PRO A 199 -25.11 -29.41 -19.19
CA PRO A 199 -23.90 -28.68 -19.61
C PRO A 199 -23.24 -27.90 -18.46
N LEU A 200 -21.91 -27.85 -18.44
CA LEU A 200 -21.16 -27.17 -17.37
C LEU A 200 -21.46 -25.66 -17.35
N PRO A 201 -21.47 -25.03 -16.16
CA PRO A 201 -21.62 -23.58 -16.06
C PRO A 201 -20.44 -22.84 -16.70
N ARG A 202 -20.72 -21.64 -17.21
CA ARG A 202 -19.72 -20.79 -17.84
C ARG A 202 -18.88 -20.09 -16.77
N ALA A 203 -17.58 -20.33 -16.76
CA ALA A 203 -16.65 -19.63 -15.88
C ALA A 203 -16.42 -18.17 -16.32
N PHE A 204 -16.48 -17.93 -17.64
CA PHE A 204 -16.23 -16.63 -18.26
C PHE A 204 -17.54 -16.04 -18.80
N ALA A 205 -17.74 -14.74 -18.60
CA ALA A 205 -18.91 -14.04 -19.13
C ALA A 205 -18.83 -13.77 -20.65
N HIS A 206 -17.62 -13.87 -21.22
CA HIS A 206 -17.37 -13.70 -22.65
C HIS A 206 -17.71 -14.99 -23.40
N THR A 207 -18.47 -14.88 -24.49
CA THR A 207 -18.70 -15.98 -25.44
C THR A 207 -17.66 -15.95 -26.54
N PHE A 208 -16.99 -17.06 -26.76
CA PHE A 208 -15.86 -17.22 -27.67
C PHE A 208 -16.27 -17.82 -29.04
N HIS A 209 -17.49 -18.33 -29.17
CA HIS A 209 -18.01 -18.93 -30.41
C HIS A 209 -17.87 -18.05 -31.66
N ASP A 210 -18.18 -16.74 -31.55
CA ASP A 210 -18.06 -15.76 -32.65
C ASP A 210 -16.69 -15.04 -32.68
N GLY A 211 -15.72 -15.50 -31.90
CA GLY A 211 -14.41 -14.86 -31.76
C GLY A 211 -13.55 -14.96 -33.02
N GLU A 212 -12.77 -13.92 -33.31
CA GLU A 212 -11.75 -13.97 -34.36
C GLU A 212 -10.72 -15.07 -34.04
N VAL A 213 -10.48 -15.95 -35.03
CA VAL A 213 -9.53 -17.06 -34.88
C VAL A 213 -8.12 -16.49 -34.64
N ASP A 214 -7.37 -17.09 -33.70
CA ASP A 214 -6.00 -16.70 -33.33
C ASP A 214 -5.85 -15.31 -32.68
N VAL A 215 -6.93 -14.64 -32.30
CA VAL A 215 -6.86 -13.43 -31.49
C VAL A 215 -6.85 -13.78 -30.01
N VAL A 216 -5.89 -13.20 -29.27
CA VAL A 216 -5.80 -13.34 -27.82
C VAL A 216 -6.79 -12.40 -27.16
N HIS A 217 -7.79 -12.97 -26.48
CA HIS A 217 -8.77 -12.23 -25.70
C HIS A 217 -8.43 -12.33 -24.21
N ARG A 218 -8.05 -11.20 -23.61
CA ARG A 218 -7.79 -11.13 -22.18
C ARG A 218 -9.10 -10.95 -21.41
N VAL A 219 -9.41 -11.92 -20.56
CA VAL A 219 -10.63 -11.94 -19.74
C VAL A 219 -10.30 -12.12 -18.27
N SER A 220 -11.19 -11.66 -17.41
CA SER A 220 -11.05 -11.76 -15.97
C SER A 220 -12.17 -12.57 -15.35
N VAL A 221 -11.84 -13.35 -14.32
CA VAL A 221 -12.79 -14.10 -13.50
C VAL A 221 -12.63 -13.68 -12.05
N SER A 222 -13.74 -13.46 -11.36
CA SER A 222 -13.74 -13.19 -9.93
C SER A 222 -13.88 -14.50 -9.16
N ILE A 223 -12.97 -14.77 -8.23
CA ILE A 223 -13.04 -15.92 -7.33
C ILE A 223 -13.61 -15.44 -5.99
N PRO A 224 -14.89 -15.74 -5.66
CA PRO A 224 -15.59 -15.13 -4.53
C PRO A 224 -14.90 -15.35 -3.17
N PHE A 225 -14.29 -16.52 -2.96
CA PHE A 225 -13.72 -16.89 -1.67
C PHE A 225 -12.47 -16.08 -1.28
N ILE A 226 -11.65 -15.71 -2.26
CA ILE A 226 -10.40 -14.97 -2.04
C ILE A 226 -10.51 -13.49 -2.42
N GLU A 227 -11.71 -13.02 -2.79
CA GLU A 227 -11.97 -11.67 -3.32
C GLU A 227 -10.95 -11.23 -4.40
N GLN A 228 -10.45 -12.20 -5.17
CA GLN A 228 -9.39 -11.97 -6.15
C GLN A 228 -9.96 -12.06 -7.56
N VAL A 229 -9.57 -11.08 -8.38
CA VAL A 229 -9.79 -11.10 -9.82
C VAL A 229 -8.57 -11.71 -10.48
N VAL A 230 -8.77 -12.83 -11.17
CA VAL A 230 -7.76 -13.60 -11.87
C VAL A 230 -7.92 -13.37 -13.37
N TRP A 231 -6.82 -13.22 -14.09
CA TRP A 231 -6.79 -12.88 -15.51
C TRP A 231 -6.27 -14.03 -16.36
N TYR A 232 -6.92 -14.25 -17.49
CA TYR A 232 -6.55 -15.27 -18.46
C TYR A 232 -6.49 -14.69 -19.88
N ASP A 233 -5.54 -15.16 -20.66
CA ASP A 233 -5.44 -14.93 -22.09
C ASP A 233 -6.05 -16.14 -22.81
N CYS A 234 -7.20 -15.91 -23.46
CA CYS A 234 -7.99 -16.92 -24.16
C CYS A 234 -7.75 -16.86 -25.67
N ILE A 235 -7.62 -18.03 -26.30
CA ILE A 235 -7.52 -18.18 -27.76
C ILE A 235 -8.56 -19.19 -28.20
N THR A 236 -9.29 -18.86 -29.27
CA THR A 236 -10.33 -19.71 -29.83
C THR A 236 -9.87 -20.43 -31.10
N ARG A 237 -10.23 -21.71 -31.22
CA ARG A 237 -10.09 -22.53 -32.42
C ARG A 237 -11.47 -23.03 -32.86
N PRO A 238 -11.90 -22.77 -34.10
CA PRO A 238 -13.19 -23.27 -34.59
C PRO A 238 -13.13 -24.79 -34.78
N MET A 239 -14.19 -25.50 -34.36
CA MET A 239 -14.30 -26.95 -34.45
C MET A 239 -15.72 -27.36 -34.88
N GLY A 240 -16.03 -27.21 -36.17
CA GLY A 240 -17.36 -27.50 -36.71
C GLY A 240 -18.38 -26.43 -36.27
N ALA A 241 -19.46 -26.86 -35.60
CA ALA A 241 -20.47 -25.97 -35.01
C ALA A 241 -20.14 -25.58 -33.56
N GLU A 242 -18.96 -25.97 -33.05
CA GLU A 242 -18.50 -25.62 -31.71
C GLU A 242 -17.15 -24.88 -31.78
N ALA A 243 -16.79 -24.23 -30.68
CA ALA A 243 -15.50 -23.57 -30.52
C ALA A 243 -14.69 -24.24 -29.41
N LEU A 244 -13.42 -24.58 -29.68
CA LEU A 244 -12.46 -25.03 -28.68
C LEU A 244 -11.66 -23.83 -28.18
N VAL A 245 -11.73 -23.55 -26.89
CA VAL A 245 -11.07 -22.41 -26.26
C VAL A 245 -9.95 -22.89 -25.35
N PHE A 246 -8.80 -22.24 -25.45
CA PHE A 246 -7.66 -22.43 -24.55
C PHE A 246 -7.43 -21.16 -23.76
N ALA A 247 -7.25 -21.25 -22.45
CA ALA A 247 -6.97 -20.11 -21.59
C ALA A 247 -5.72 -20.33 -20.73
N THR A 248 -4.81 -19.37 -20.79
CA THR A 248 -3.55 -19.37 -20.01
C THR A 248 -3.56 -18.24 -19.00
N SER A 249 -3.00 -18.43 -17.80
CA SER A 249 -2.98 -17.37 -16.78
C SER A 249 -2.14 -16.18 -17.23
N ALA A 250 -2.76 -14.99 -17.19
CA ALA A 250 -2.14 -13.70 -17.49
C ALA A 250 -1.84 -12.88 -16.21
N ASP A 251 -2.07 -13.43 -15.02
CA ASP A 251 -1.97 -12.70 -13.74
C ASP A 251 -0.61 -12.06 -13.51
N ARG A 252 0.47 -12.81 -13.77
CA ARG A 252 1.84 -12.30 -13.58
C ARG A 252 2.12 -11.08 -14.44
N LEU A 253 1.58 -11.07 -15.66
CA LEU A 253 1.76 -9.97 -16.59
C LEU A 253 0.92 -8.76 -16.17
N VAL A 254 -0.37 -8.97 -15.87
CA VAL A 254 -1.28 -7.90 -15.41
C VAL A 254 -0.77 -7.28 -14.11
N GLN A 255 -0.28 -8.09 -13.17
CA GLN A 255 0.27 -7.59 -11.91
C GLN A 255 1.55 -6.77 -12.14
N ALA A 256 2.44 -7.21 -13.02
CA ALA A 256 3.65 -6.46 -13.36
C ALA A 256 3.31 -5.10 -14.01
N GLU A 257 2.34 -5.06 -14.92
CA GLU A 257 1.86 -3.82 -15.54
C GLU A 257 1.23 -2.87 -14.50
N ARG A 258 0.38 -3.38 -13.62
CA ARG A 258 -0.22 -2.60 -12.52
C ARG A 258 0.84 -2.03 -11.58
N SER A 259 1.75 -2.86 -11.08
CA SER A 259 2.82 -2.40 -10.19
C SER A 259 3.73 -1.36 -10.85
N ARG A 260 3.98 -1.48 -12.16
CA ARG A 260 4.71 -0.46 -12.93
C ARG A 260 3.95 0.87 -12.97
N LEU A 261 2.64 0.84 -13.22
CA LEU A 261 1.81 2.05 -13.25
C LEU A 261 1.71 2.70 -11.86
N GLU A 262 1.48 1.91 -10.81
CA GLU A 262 1.46 2.39 -9.42
C GLU A 262 2.79 3.00 -9.00
N PHE A 263 3.90 2.37 -9.39
CA PHE A 263 5.24 2.90 -9.15
C PHE A 263 5.45 4.25 -9.84
N LEU A 264 5.10 4.36 -11.12
CA LEU A 264 5.18 5.63 -11.86
C LEU A 264 4.29 6.71 -11.21
N GLN A 265 3.06 6.36 -10.85
CA GLN A 265 2.14 7.28 -10.18
C GLN A 265 2.69 7.77 -8.84
N THR A 266 3.27 6.87 -8.05
CA THR A 266 3.89 7.19 -6.76
C THR A 266 5.10 8.09 -6.96
N LEU A 267 5.96 7.80 -7.92
CA LEU A 267 7.09 8.66 -8.28
C LEU A 267 6.64 10.05 -8.74
N THR A 268 5.65 10.14 -9.63
CA THR A 268 5.14 11.44 -10.10
C THR A 268 4.52 12.24 -8.95
N LYS A 269 3.77 11.58 -8.06
CA LYS A 269 3.15 12.25 -6.91
C LYS A 269 4.20 12.74 -5.91
N THR A 270 5.14 11.89 -5.52
CA THR A 270 6.23 12.28 -4.60
C THR A 270 7.12 13.38 -5.18
N PHE A 271 7.37 13.34 -6.50
CA PHE A 271 8.10 14.38 -7.21
C PHE A 271 7.35 15.73 -7.23
N ALA A 272 6.02 15.69 -7.36
CA ALA A 272 5.16 16.87 -7.32
C ALA A 272 5.03 17.47 -5.91
N ASP A 273 5.02 16.62 -4.89
CA ASP A 273 4.85 17.01 -3.49
C ASP A 273 6.15 17.53 -2.83
N LEU A 274 7.30 17.48 -3.54
CA LEU A 274 8.57 18.00 -3.03
C LEU A 274 8.49 19.53 -2.85
N PRO A 275 8.73 20.09 -1.64
CA PRO A 275 8.66 21.53 -1.40
C PRO A 275 9.86 22.29 -2.00
N THR A 276 10.93 21.58 -2.34
CA THR A 276 12.12 22.10 -2.98
C THR A 276 11.93 22.15 -4.49
N GLY A 277 12.18 23.31 -5.11
CA GLY A 277 12.15 23.44 -6.56
C GLY A 277 13.32 22.70 -7.19
N LEU A 278 13.05 21.75 -8.09
CA LEU A 278 14.06 20.99 -8.81
C LEU A 278 14.09 21.41 -10.28
N ALA A 279 15.28 21.66 -10.81
CA ALA A 279 15.54 21.86 -12.23
C ALA A 279 16.73 20.99 -12.68
N VAL A 280 16.52 20.04 -13.59
CA VAL A 280 17.57 19.19 -14.15
C VAL A 280 17.85 19.60 -15.59
N PHE A 281 19.12 19.90 -15.88
CA PHE A 281 19.61 20.28 -17.19
C PHE A 281 20.42 19.13 -17.79
N ASP A 282 20.14 18.77 -19.03
CA ASP A 282 20.84 17.69 -19.74
C ASP A 282 22.31 18.06 -20.10
N ARG A 283 23.01 17.15 -20.80
CA ARG A 283 24.39 17.39 -21.30
C ARG A 283 24.50 18.64 -22.19
N GLY A 284 23.42 19.01 -22.87
CA GLY A 284 23.34 20.20 -23.73
C GLY A 284 22.94 21.48 -22.98
N ARG A 285 22.84 21.41 -21.64
CA ARG A 285 22.39 22.50 -20.77
C ARG A 285 20.97 22.96 -21.06
N GLN A 286 20.12 22.08 -21.56
CA GLN A 286 18.69 22.34 -21.75
C GLN A 286 17.89 21.75 -20.58
N LEU A 287 16.85 22.47 -20.14
CA LEU A 287 15.98 21.99 -19.07
C LEU A 287 15.26 20.71 -19.53
N ALA A 288 15.56 19.59 -18.86
CA ALA A 288 15.02 18.28 -19.17
C ALA A 288 13.85 17.91 -18.24
N LEU A 289 13.93 18.31 -16.97
CA LEU A 289 12.97 17.93 -15.94
C LEU A 289 12.86 19.05 -14.89
N PHE A 290 11.64 19.35 -14.48
CA PHE A 290 11.36 20.30 -13.40
C PHE A 290 10.11 19.87 -12.64
N ASN A 291 10.01 20.25 -11.36
CA ASN A 291 8.82 19.97 -10.54
C ASN A 291 7.93 21.22 -10.36
N PRO A 292 6.67 21.06 -9.90
CA PRO A 292 5.76 22.17 -9.67
C PRO A 292 6.31 23.22 -8.69
N ALA A 293 6.99 22.81 -7.61
CA ALA A 293 7.58 23.74 -6.64
C ALA A 293 8.60 24.70 -7.26
N LEU A 294 9.30 24.29 -8.33
CA LEU A 294 10.16 25.20 -9.08
C LEU A 294 9.36 26.37 -9.65
N THR A 295 8.17 26.13 -10.18
CA THR A 295 7.28 27.15 -10.74
C THR A 295 6.90 28.18 -9.67
N ASP A 296 6.52 27.70 -8.48
CA ASP A 296 6.09 28.56 -7.37
C ASP A 296 7.25 29.42 -6.81
N LEU A 297 8.44 28.82 -6.66
CA LEU A 297 9.63 29.51 -6.15
C LEU A 297 10.25 30.46 -7.17
N SER A 298 10.26 30.07 -8.45
CA SER A 298 10.85 30.86 -9.53
C SER A 298 9.90 31.92 -10.11
N ALA A 299 8.59 31.80 -9.84
CA ALA A 299 7.53 32.60 -10.47
C ALA A 299 7.60 32.61 -12.02
N LEU A 300 8.20 31.58 -12.62
CA LEU A 300 8.29 31.44 -14.07
C LEU A 300 7.06 30.72 -14.62
N GLU A 301 6.64 31.10 -15.82
CA GLU A 301 5.49 30.47 -16.46
C GLU A 301 5.78 29.00 -16.84
N PRO A 302 4.86 28.05 -16.56
CA PRO A 302 5.03 26.65 -16.95
C PRO A 302 5.27 26.46 -18.45
N GLN A 303 4.69 27.34 -19.28
CA GLN A 303 4.88 27.35 -20.74
C GLN A 303 6.34 27.57 -21.13
N PHE A 304 7.05 28.47 -20.42
CA PHE A 304 8.47 28.74 -20.64
C PHE A 304 9.31 27.55 -20.21
N LEU A 305 9.08 26.97 -19.02
CA LEU A 305 9.83 25.80 -18.56
C LEU A 305 9.63 24.58 -19.49
N SER A 306 8.40 24.40 -19.99
CA SER A 306 8.07 23.33 -20.94
C SER A 306 8.73 23.50 -22.31
N SER A 307 9.17 24.72 -22.66
CA SER A 307 9.92 24.99 -23.90
C SER A 307 11.38 24.50 -23.86
N ARG A 308 11.79 23.86 -22.75
CA ARG A 308 13.15 23.37 -22.49
C ARG A 308 14.20 24.46 -22.69
N PRO A 309 14.15 25.57 -21.92
CA PRO A 309 15.11 26.65 -22.05
C PRO A 309 16.52 26.20 -21.66
N THR A 310 17.52 26.87 -22.22
CA THR A 310 18.90 26.70 -21.78
C THR A 310 19.07 27.17 -20.33
N LEU A 311 20.07 26.64 -19.62
CA LEU A 311 20.43 27.10 -18.28
C LEU A 311 20.60 28.62 -18.24
N VAL A 312 21.28 29.19 -19.22
CA VAL A 312 21.47 30.65 -19.33
C VAL A 312 20.14 31.39 -19.47
N ALA A 313 19.25 30.95 -20.35
CA ALA A 313 17.94 31.58 -20.55
C ALA A 313 17.04 31.45 -19.31
N PHE A 314 17.11 30.31 -18.62
CA PHE A 314 16.40 30.09 -17.35
C PHE A 314 16.85 31.09 -16.28
N LEU A 315 18.15 31.27 -16.12
CA LEU A 315 18.73 32.20 -15.16
C LEU A 315 18.44 33.67 -15.50
N ASP A 316 18.46 34.03 -16.79
CA ASP A 316 18.07 35.37 -17.24
C ASP A 316 16.59 35.66 -16.90
N ARG A 317 15.70 34.68 -17.05
CA ARG A 317 14.29 34.81 -16.64
C ARG A 317 14.11 34.88 -15.13
N LEU A 318 14.85 34.09 -14.36
CA LEU A 318 14.85 34.21 -12.89
C LEU A 318 15.25 35.62 -12.44
N ARG A 319 16.23 36.22 -13.11
CA ARG A 319 16.66 37.61 -12.85
C ARG A 319 15.54 38.61 -13.18
N GLU A 320 14.89 38.47 -14.34
CA GLU A 320 13.74 39.32 -14.71
C GLU A 320 12.59 39.22 -13.71
N ALA A 321 12.35 38.03 -13.17
CA ALA A 321 11.36 37.77 -12.12
C ALA A 321 11.81 38.20 -10.71
N GLN A 322 13.00 38.81 -10.56
CA GLN A 322 13.61 39.15 -9.28
C GLN A 322 13.74 37.95 -8.31
N ARG A 323 13.86 36.73 -8.87
CA ARG A 323 14.09 35.47 -8.14
C ARG A 323 15.57 35.09 -8.06
N MET A 324 16.42 36.11 -7.98
CA MET A 324 17.87 35.99 -7.85
C MET A 324 18.43 37.22 -7.12
N PRO A 325 19.58 37.11 -6.41
CA PRO A 325 20.24 38.26 -5.80
C PRO A 325 20.57 39.32 -6.85
N GLU A 326 20.46 40.60 -6.51
CA GLU A 326 20.90 41.70 -7.38
C GLU A 326 22.41 41.57 -7.65
N PRO A 327 22.83 41.28 -8.89
CA PRO A 327 24.26 41.19 -9.19
C PRO A 327 24.87 42.58 -9.23
N LYS A 328 26.03 42.77 -8.59
CA LYS A 328 26.81 44.01 -8.76
C LYS A 328 27.34 44.17 -10.19
N ASP A 329 27.58 43.07 -10.91
CA ASP A 329 28.06 43.02 -12.30
C ASP A 329 27.63 41.74 -13.04
N TYR A 330 27.19 41.86 -14.30
CA TYR A 330 26.76 40.73 -15.15
C TYR A 330 27.88 39.72 -15.44
N LYS A 331 29.13 40.17 -15.58
CA LYS A 331 30.28 39.30 -15.84
C LYS A 331 30.66 38.45 -14.62
N THR A 332 30.65 39.05 -13.44
CA THR A 332 31.00 38.37 -12.18
C THR A 332 29.97 37.30 -11.84
N TRP A 333 28.70 37.58 -12.16
CA TRP A 333 27.60 36.63 -12.02
C TRP A 333 27.65 35.48 -13.03
N ARG A 334 27.90 35.75 -14.32
CA ARG A 334 28.11 34.65 -15.30
C ARG A 334 29.31 33.79 -14.95
N ALA A 335 30.38 34.41 -14.43
CA ALA A 335 31.54 33.69 -13.94
C ALA A 335 31.18 32.83 -12.73
N SER A 336 30.42 33.34 -11.75
CA SER A 336 29.98 32.55 -10.60
C SER A 336 29.06 31.41 -10.99
N ILE A 337 28.21 31.58 -12.01
CA ILE A 337 27.36 30.51 -12.54
C ILE A 337 28.14 29.46 -13.33
N ALA A 338 29.12 29.86 -14.14
CA ALA A 338 30.04 28.91 -14.78
C ALA A 338 30.89 28.17 -13.73
N GLN A 339 31.26 28.84 -12.64
CA GLN A 339 31.94 28.23 -11.50
C GLN A 339 31.02 27.27 -10.74
N LEU A 340 29.75 27.63 -10.56
CA LEU A 340 28.72 26.83 -9.91
C LEU A 340 28.33 25.63 -10.78
N GLU A 341 28.39 25.75 -12.10
CA GLU A 341 28.25 24.66 -13.08
C GLU A 341 29.46 23.70 -13.05
N SER A 342 30.69 24.23 -13.04
CA SER A 342 31.92 23.43 -12.93
C SER A 342 31.96 22.72 -11.58
N ALA A 343 31.70 23.45 -10.49
CA ALA A 343 31.65 22.92 -9.12
C ALA A 343 30.53 21.90 -8.96
N ALA A 344 29.34 22.13 -9.54
CA ALA A 344 28.25 21.15 -9.58
C ALA A 344 28.61 19.92 -10.45
N SER A 345 29.53 20.02 -11.39
CA SER A 345 30.02 18.87 -12.15
C SER A 345 31.10 18.08 -11.39
N GLU A 346 31.80 18.74 -10.47
CA GLU A 346 32.88 18.19 -9.64
C GLU A 346 32.42 17.72 -8.24
N GLY A 347 31.27 18.19 -7.75
CA GLY A 347 30.72 17.88 -6.42
C GLY A 347 29.43 18.63 -6.08
N ILE A 348 29.01 18.61 -4.81
CA ILE A 348 27.83 19.35 -4.33
C ILE A 348 28.25 20.78 -3.96
N HIS A 349 27.65 21.79 -4.60
CA HIS A 349 27.88 23.21 -4.30
C HIS A 349 26.61 23.87 -3.78
N GLN A 350 26.72 24.70 -2.75
CA GLN A 350 25.57 25.32 -2.09
C GLN A 350 25.79 26.82 -1.89
N GLU A 351 24.80 27.63 -2.25
CA GLU A 351 24.79 29.09 -2.05
C GLU A 351 23.51 29.57 -1.37
N ILE A 352 23.61 30.70 -0.67
CA ILE A 352 22.47 31.40 -0.06
C ILE A 352 22.20 32.66 -0.87
N TRP A 353 20.99 32.77 -1.40
CA TRP A 353 20.51 33.88 -2.22
C TRP A 353 19.54 34.75 -1.43
N SER A 354 19.95 35.98 -1.13
CA SER A 354 19.05 37.01 -0.58
C SER A 354 18.32 37.71 -1.72
N LEU A 355 16.99 37.64 -1.71
CA LEU A 355 16.14 38.15 -2.78
C LEU A 355 15.67 39.59 -2.51
N PRO A 356 15.41 40.40 -3.55
CA PRO A 356 14.89 41.77 -3.39
C PRO A 356 13.55 41.85 -2.64
N ASN A 357 12.72 40.80 -2.76
CA ASN A 357 11.43 40.71 -2.07
C ASN A 357 11.54 40.34 -0.58
N GLY A 358 12.76 40.21 -0.04
CA GLY A 358 13.03 39.86 1.35
C GLY A 358 13.08 38.36 1.65
N GLN A 359 12.79 37.50 0.67
CA GLN A 359 12.98 36.06 0.82
C GLN A 359 14.46 35.68 0.79
N THR A 360 14.80 34.52 1.34
CA THR A 360 16.15 33.95 1.29
C THR A 360 16.06 32.52 0.77
N TYR A 361 16.72 32.25 -0.35
CA TYR A 361 16.78 30.91 -0.95
C TYR A 361 18.11 30.23 -0.67
N ARG A 362 18.07 28.92 -0.49
CA ARG A 362 19.23 28.04 -0.60
C ARG A 362 19.21 27.44 -2.00
N VAL A 363 20.29 27.64 -2.75
CA VAL A 363 20.46 27.07 -4.09
C VAL A 363 21.58 26.06 -4.06
N THR A 364 21.26 24.81 -4.39
CA THR A 364 22.22 23.71 -4.41
C THR A 364 22.39 23.21 -5.84
N GLY A 365 23.61 23.21 -6.35
CA GLY A 365 24.00 22.58 -7.61
C GLY A 365 24.68 21.25 -7.34
N GLN A 366 24.27 20.20 -8.06
CA GLN A 366 24.88 18.88 -7.93
C GLN A 366 24.92 18.12 -9.26
N PRO A 367 25.86 17.18 -9.44
CA PRO A 367 25.95 16.41 -10.67
C PRO A 367 24.83 15.38 -10.69
N HIS A 368 24.27 15.15 -11.87
CA HIS A 368 23.28 14.11 -12.12
C HIS A 368 23.88 13.07 -13.09
N PRO A 369 23.41 11.80 -13.10
CA PRO A 369 23.90 10.79 -14.03
C PRO A 369 23.86 11.30 -15.48
N ASP A 370 24.69 10.69 -16.33
CA ASP A 370 24.85 11.12 -17.71
C ASP A 370 25.36 12.55 -17.87
N GLY A 371 26.12 13.11 -16.94
CA GLY A 371 26.71 14.46 -17.11
C GLY A 371 25.67 15.59 -17.17
N ALA A 372 24.44 15.30 -16.75
CA ALA A 372 23.44 16.30 -16.46
C ALA A 372 23.78 17.04 -15.15
N VAL A 373 23.19 18.22 -14.93
CA VAL A 373 23.35 18.99 -13.68
C VAL A 373 21.98 19.33 -13.14
N ALA A 374 21.82 19.15 -11.83
CA ALA A 374 20.59 19.46 -11.11
C ALA A 374 20.78 20.68 -10.20
N PHE A 375 19.78 21.56 -10.21
CA PHE A 375 19.65 22.67 -9.28
C PHE A 375 18.43 22.47 -8.38
N LEU A 376 18.65 22.69 -7.09
CA LEU A 376 17.63 22.65 -6.06
C LEU A 376 17.47 24.04 -5.47
N PHE A 377 16.23 24.51 -5.36
CA PHE A 377 15.86 25.81 -4.80
C PHE A 377 14.98 25.58 -3.58
N GLU A 378 15.39 26.08 -2.43
CA GLU A 378 14.67 25.94 -1.17
C GLU A 378 14.44 27.31 -0.55
N ASP A 379 13.22 27.60 -0.09
CA ASP A 379 12.93 28.82 0.67
C ASP A 379 13.27 28.61 2.16
N ILE A 380 14.36 29.25 2.61
CA ILE A 380 14.83 29.22 4.00
C ILE A 380 14.48 30.51 4.77
N SER A 381 13.56 31.33 4.25
CA SER A 381 13.20 32.63 4.83
C SER A 381 12.70 32.52 6.27
N ALA A 382 11.91 31.47 6.57
CA ALA A 382 11.38 31.26 7.91
C ALA A 382 12.48 30.95 8.93
N GLU A 383 13.42 30.07 8.57
CA GLU A 383 14.59 29.73 9.39
C GLU A 383 15.45 30.97 9.65
N MET A 384 15.80 31.70 8.57
CA MET A 384 16.62 32.90 8.65
C MET A 384 15.96 34.02 9.46
N SER A 385 14.64 34.18 9.35
CA SER A 385 13.89 35.19 10.11
C SER A 385 13.92 34.90 11.61
N LEU A 386 13.82 33.63 12.00
CA LEU A 386 13.90 33.24 13.41
C LEU A 386 15.29 33.52 13.99
N THR A 387 16.35 33.11 13.28
CA THR A 387 17.73 33.40 13.69
C THR A 387 17.99 34.90 13.81
N ARG A 388 17.48 35.70 12.86
CA ARG A 388 17.64 37.17 12.89
C ARG A 388 16.91 37.81 14.07
N ARG A 389 15.66 37.38 14.35
CA ARG A 389 14.89 37.88 15.51
C ARG A 389 15.58 37.55 16.83
N PHE A 390 16.04 36.31 16.99
CA PHE A 390 16.74 35.91 18.20
C PHE A 390 18.03 36.72 18.43
N ARG A 391 18.84 36.94 17.38
CA ARG A 391 20.02 37.82 17.47
C ARG A 391 19.64 39.25 17.84
N SER A 392 18.60 39.81 17.22
CA SER A 392 18.13 41.15 17.52
C SER A 392 17.63 41.29 18.97
N GLU A 393 16.98 40.27 19.53
CA GLU A 393 16.56 40.25 20.94
C GLU A 393 17.76 40.21 21.89
N LEU A 394 18.79 39.41 21.57
CA LEU A 394 20.04 39.37 22.35
C LEU A 394 20.77 40.71 22.32
N GLU A 395 20.93 41.31 21.14
CA GLU A 395 21.57 42.62 20.97
C GLU A 395 20.79 43.71 21.71
N MET A 396 19.45 43.70 21.63
CA MET A 396 18.61 44.64 22.37
C MET A 396 18.74 44.44 23.88
N GLY A 397 18.75 43.19 24.36
CA GLY A 397 18.96 42.88 25.77
C GLY A 397 20.30 43.42 26.29
N GLN A 398 21.38 43.22 25.53
CA GLN A 398 22.70 43.76 25.86
C GLN A 398 22.69 45.29 25.86
N ALA A 399 22.11 45.92 24.84
CA ALA A 399 22.02 47.38 24.73
C ALA A 399 21.24 48.02 25.88
N VAL A 400 20.16 47.38 26.35
CA VAL A 400 19.40 47.84 27.53
C VAL A 400 20.28 47.79 28.78
N VAL A 401 21.02 46.70 28.98
CA VAL A 401 21.91 46.55 30.14
C VAL A 401 23.08 47.54 30.10
N ASP A 402 23.61 47.82 28.92
CA ASP A 402 24.68 48.82 28.68
C ASP A 402 24.22 50.28 28.84
N SER A 403 22.91 50.52 28.87
CA SER A 403 22.31 51.83 29.14
C SER A 403 22.14 52.14 30.63
N LEU A 404 22.30 51.15 31.51
CA LEU A 404 22.17 51.33 32.96
C LEU A 404 23.44 51.96 33.56
N ASP A 405 23.27 52.98 34.40
CA ASP A 405 24.37 53.62 35.14
C ASP A 405 24.93 52.72 36.28
N GLU A 406 24.14 51.75 36.75
CA GLU A 406 24.63 50.73 37.69
C GLU A 406 25.63 49.83 36.96
N ALA A 407 26.84 49.70 37.50
CA ALA A 407 27.84 48.77 36.99
C ALA A 407 27.45 47.34 37.37
N ILE A 408 27.17 46.50 36.37
CA ILE A 408 26.58 45.17 36.52
C ILE A 408 27.54 44.11 35.98
N ALA A 409 27.78 43.07 36.78
CA ALA A 409 28.39 41.81 36.36
C ALA A 409 27.53 40.63 36.79
N VAL A 410 27.36 39.64 35.91
CA VAL A 410 26.59 38.43 36.13
C VAL A 410 27.49 37.21 36.00
N PHE A 411 27.42 36.32 36.98
CA PHE A 411 28.23 35.11 37.05
C PHE A 411 27.36 33.85 36.94
N SER A 412 27.91 32.84 36.28
CA SER A 412 27.31 31.51 36.20
C SER A 412 27.38 30.81 37.56
N HIS A 413 26.62 29.72 37.70
CA HIS A 413 26.77 28.82 38.85
C HIS A 413 28.17 28.18 38.95
N THR A 414 28.97 28.19 37.88
CA THR A 414 30.37 27.72 37.88
C THR A 414 31.35 28.80 38.33
N GLY A 415 30.89 30.03 38.57
CA GLY A 415 31.74 31.15 38.96
C GLY A 415 32.51 31.80 37.80
N SER A 416 32.05 31.62 36.56
CA SER A 416 32.58 32.35 35.39
C SER A 416 31.67 33.54 35.08
N MET A 417 32.25 34.66 34.65
CA MET A 417 31.46 35.80 34.20
C MET A 417 30.73 35.45 32.89
N VAL A 418 29.44 35.78 32.83
CA VAL A 418 28.57 35.50 31.68
C VAL A 418 28.14 36.79 30.99
N LEU A 419 28.01 37.87 31.75
CA LEU A 419 27.64 39.18 31.24
C LEU A 419 28.28 40.26 32.11
N CYS A 420 28.74 41.33 31.48
CA CYS A 420 29.00 42.61 32.14
C CYS A 420 28.45 43.73 31.26
N ASN A 421 28.16 44.87 31.88
CA ASN A 421 27.67 46.05 31.15
C ASN A 421 28.77 47.09 30.96
N ARG A 422 28.52 48.06 30.07
CA ARG A 422 29.43 49.18 29.80
C ARG A 422 29.88 49.92 31.09
N ALA A 423 28.97 50.22 32.01
CA ALA A 423 29.32 50.89 33.27
C ALA A 423 30.32 50.08 34.13
N TYR A 424 30.22 48.75 34.11
CA TYR A 424 31.19 47.87 34.77
C TYR A 424 32.56 47.91 34.07
N GLN A 425 32.57 47.88 32.73
CA GLN A 425 33.81 47.97 31.95
C GLN A 425 34.55 49.30 32.21
N GLU A 426 33.80 50.41 32.26
CA GLU A 426 34.34 51.73 32.58
C GLU A 426 34.89 51.82 34.01
N LEU A 427 34.18 51.25 34.99
CA LEU A 427 34.55 51.33 36.41
C LEU A 427 35.83 50.54 36.73
N TRP A 428 36.04 49.39 36.10
CA TRP A 428 37.21 48.53 36.35
C TRP A 428 38.22 48.49 35.22
N SER A 429 38.06 49.30 34.16
CA SER A 429 38.97 49.36 33.00
C SER A 429 39.31 47.97 32.46
N CYS A 430 38.32 47.07 32.45
CA CYS A 430 38.49 45.72 31.92
C CYS A 430 38.44 45.77 30.39
N ASP A 431 39.60 45.70 29.75
CA ASP A 431 39.72 45.47 28.31
C ASP A 431 39.28 44.03 27.99
N LEU A 432 37.97 43.85 27.78
CA LEU A 432 37.38 42.60 27.33
C LEU A 432 37.60 42.41 25.83
N VAL A 433 38.86 42.23 25.44
CA VAL A 433 39.23 41.81 24.07
C VAL A 433 39.13 40.26 23.93
N GLY A 434 38.84 39.54 25.03
CA GLY A 434 38.67 38.08 25.09
C GLY A 434 37.26 37.60 25.43
N SER A 435 37.08 36.27 25.50
CA SER A 435 35.80 35.64 25.89
C SER A 435 35.48 35.98 27.35
N LEU A 436 34.28 36.52 27.61
CA LEU A 436 33.77 36.79 28.97
C LEU A 436 33.87 35.57 29.92
N SER A 437 33.87 34.36 29.35
CA SER A 437 34.00 33.09 30.06
C SER A 437 35.30 32.90 30.84
N ASP A 438 36.35 33.65 30.50
CA ASP A 438 37.70 33.50 31.08
C ASP A 438 37.88 34.28 32.39
N VAL A 439 36.94 35.18 32.74
CA VAL A 439 36.99 35.94 34.00
C VAL A 439 36.27 35.17 35.10
N SER A 440 37.01 34.73 36.11
CA SER A 440 36.44 34.03 37.27
C SER A 440 35.91 35.01 38.33
N VAL A 441 35.01 34.53 39.19
CA VAL A 441 34.56 35.26 40.40
C VAL A 441 35.76 35.64 41.28
N GLN A 442 36.82 34.83 41.33
CA GLN A 442 38.00 35.13 42.15
C GLN A 442 38.79 36.31 41.58
N ASP A 443 38.92 36.39 40.25
CA ASP A 443 39.57 37.51 39.57
C ASP A 443 38.77 38.79 39.77
N ALA A 444 37.45 38.75 39.54
CA ALA A 444 36.59 39.91 39.73
C ALA A 444 36.58 40.39 41.20
N VAL A 445 36.50 39.49 42.17
CA VAL A 445 36.54 39.85 43.60
C VAL A 445 37.90 40.41 44.02
N ARG A 446 39.01 39.93 43.42
CA ARG A 446 40.33 40.51 43.63
C ARG A 446 40.35 41.98 43.18
N ASP A 447 39.78 42.27 42.01
CA ASP A 447 39.74 43.64 41.48
C ASP A 447 38.81 44.54 42.32
N TRP A 448 37.70 43.99 42.80
CA TRP A 448 36.79 44.73 43.71
C TRP A 448 37.39 44.97 45.09
N SER A 449 38.30 44.11 45.56
CA SER A 449 38.94 44.27 46.87
C SER A 449 39.77 45.55 46.98
N ALA A 450 40.18 46.14 45.85
CA ALA A 450 40.83 47.44 45.81
C ALA A 450 39.90 48.59 46.26
N LEU A 451 38.58 48.40 46.27
CA LEU A 451 37.62 49.43 46.69
C LEU A 451 37.60 49.63 48.20
N THR A 452 37.81 48.58 49.01
CA THR A 452 37.80 48.66 50.48
C THR A 452 38.57 47.50 51.10
N GLU A 453 39.31 47.76 52.19
CA GLU A 453 40.15 46.77 52.89
C GLU A 453 39.36 45.71 53.70
N ASN A 454 38.04 45.59 53.51
CA ASN A 454 37.19 44.65 54.23
C ASN A 454 37.23 43.23 53.64
N ASN A 455 38.25 42.46 54.03
CA ASN A 455 38.48 41.10 53.52
C ASN A 455 37.34 40.09 53.86
N ALA A 456 36.62 40.32 54.97
CA ALA A 456 35.49 39.48 55.37
C ALA A 456 34.28 39.63 54.43
N LEU A 457 34.04 40.85 53.93
CA LEU A 457 33.00 41.15 52.96
C LEU A 457 33.25 40.43 51.63
N TRP A 458 34.46 40.54 51.09
CA TRP A 458 34.83 39.94 49.80
C TRP A 458 34.81 38.41 49.82
N THR A 459 35.17 37.80 50.95
CA THR A 459 35.02 36.35 51.17
C THR A 459 33.55 35.92 51.11
N ARG A 460 32.63 36.72 51.68
CA ARG A 460 31.18 36.47 51.63
C ARG A 460 30.65 36.64 50.20
N VAL A 461 31.08 37.67 49.48
CA VAL A 461 30.71 37.93 48.08
C VAL A 461 31.14 36.78 47.17
N SER A 462 32.40 36.33 47.29
CA SER A 462 32.93 35.21 46.49
C SER A 462 32.13 33.92 46.68
N LYS A 463 31.76 33.58 47.93
CA LYS A 463 30.90 32.44 48.24
C LYS A 463 29.49 32.59 47.67
N PHE A 464 28.92 33.79 47.73
CA PHE A 464 27.59 34.08 47.18
C PHE A 464 27.56 33.94 45.66
N LEU A 465 28.52 34.54 44.96
CA LEU A 465 28.60 34.51 43.51
C LEU A 465 28.89 33.11 42.95
N SER A 466 29.70 32.32 43.67
CA SER A 466 29.98 30.92 43.32
C SER A 466 28.86 29.94 43.73
N GLY A 467 27.75 30.44 44.30
CA GLY A 467 26.60 29.61 44.71
C GLY A 467 26.82 28.75 45.97
N GLN A 468 27.85 29.04 46.76
CA GLN A 468 28.27 28.28 47.96
C GLN A 468 27.66 28.82 49.27
N SER A 469 26.68 29.74 49.21
CA SER A 469 26.02 30.33 50.38
C SER A 469 24.52 30.55 50.15
N ASP A 470 23.81 31.06 51.18
CA ASP A 470 22.41 31.47 51.08
C ASP A 470 22.21 32.43 49.89
N ARG A 471 21.20 32.16 49.05
CA ARG A 471 20.94 32.85 47.77
C ARG A 471 19.99 34.05 47.93
N ARG A 472 19.66 34.46 49.15
CA ARG A 472 18.84 35.65 49.39
C ARG A 472 19.57 36.91 48.92
N ALA A 473 18.86 37.77 48.18
CA ALA A 473 19.42 39.05 47.73
C ALA A 473 19.79 39.94 48.94
N TRP A 474 20.92 40.61 48.86
CA TRP A 474 21.41 41.51 49.89
C TRP A 474 22.18 42.68 49.29
N HIS A 475 22.37 43.74 50.08
CA HIS A 475 23.14 44.92 49.69
C HIS A 475 24.06 45.34 50.83
N VAL A 476 25.11 46.07 50.49
CA VAL A 476 26.07 46.65 51.43
C VAL A 476 26.63 47.93 50.86
N ASP A 477 26.73 48.96 51.68
CA ASP A 477 27.40 50.20 51.32
C ASP A 477 28.84 50.13 51.81
N ILE A 478 29.79 50.40 50.90
CA ILE A 478 31.22 50.42 51.22
C ILE A 478 31.76 51.83 51.04
N GLU A 479 32.68 52.24 51.90
CA GLU A 479 33.46 53.46 51.71
C GLU A 479 34.72 53.13 50.91
N SER A 480 34.84 53.78 49.75
CA SER A 480 36.00 53.69 48.88
C SER A 480 36.81 54.98 48.93
N ALA A 481 38.13 54.84 49.08
CA ALA A 481 39.05 55.98 49.02
C ALA A 481 39.07 56.66 47.65
N ALA A 482 38.73 55.93 46.57
CA ALA A 482 38.73 56.44 45.20
C ALA A 482 37.40 57.08 44.79
N TYR A 483 36.27 56.52 45.24
CA TYR A 483 34.94 56.85 44.69
C TYR A 483 33.90 57.30 45.74
N GLY A 484 34.28 57.41 47.02
CA GLY A 484 33.34 57.75 48.09
C GLY A 484 32.45 56.56 48.47
N THR A 485 31.15 56.79 48.68
CA THR A 485 30.23 55.71 49.05
C THR A 485 29.80 54.92 47.81
N VAL A 486 30.08 53.62 47.80
CA VAL A 486 29.67 52.69 46.74
C VAL A 486 28.62 51.73 47.29
N LYS A 487 27.43 51.74 46.70
CA LYS A 487 26.37 50.79 47.03
C LYS A 487 26.55 49.52 46.21
N CYS A 488 26.76 48.40 46.89
CA CYS A 488 26.93 47.09 46.28
C CYS A 488 25.66 46.26 46.49
N ARG A 489 25.14 45.64 45.44
CA ARG A 489 23.96 44.78 45.46
C ARG A 489 24.31 43.41 44.90
N PHE A 490 23.91 42.36 45.60
CA PHE A 490 24.10 40.98 45.18
C PHE A 490 22.76 40.25 45.17
N SER A 491 22.35 39.73 44.02
CA SER A 491 21.04 39.08 43.86
C SER A 491 21.08 37.90 42.90
N PRO A 492 20.35 36.80 43.16
CA PRO A 492 20.19 35.74 42.19
C PRO A 492 19.36 36.23 40.99
N VAL A 493 19.70 35.74 39.79
CA VAL A 493 18.96 35.99 38.55
C VAL A 493 18.53 34.66 37.92
N ALA A 494 17.74 34.72 36.84
CA ALA A 494 17.23 33.54 36.15
C ALA A 494 18.38 32.62 35.67
N GLY A 495 18.10 31.32 35.58
CA GLY A 495 19.08 30.32 35.12
C GLY A 495 20.14 29.93 36.16
N GLY A 496 19.95 30.26 37.44
CA GLY A 496 20.90 29.91 38.51
C GLY A 496 22.08 30.87 38.65
N ASN A 497 22.16 31.87 37.77
CA ASN A 497 23.19 32.91 37.77
C ASN A 497 23.03 33.88 38.94
N THR A 498 24.09 34.65 39.23
CA THR A 498 24.12 35.65 40.29
C THR A 498 24.62 36.99 39.75
N LEU A 499 23.97 38.08 40.16
CA LEU A 499 24.28 39.44 39.75
C LEU A 499 25.01 40.17 40.88
N ALA A 500 26.08 40.87 40.53
CA ALA A 500 26.77 41.88 41.32
C ALA A 500 26.56 43.25 40.66
N GLY A 501 25.93 44.17 41.38
CA GLY A 501 25.65 45.53 40.95
C GLY A 501 26.36 46.54 41.84
N PHE A 502 26.92 47.60 41.24
CA PHE A 502 27.66 48.63 41.94
C PHE A 502 27.17 50.01 41.48
N THR A 503 26.72 50.83 42.42
CA THR A 503 26.28 52.20 42.17
C THR A 503 27.19 53.16 42.92
N LEU A 504 27.82 54.09 42.20
CA LEU A 504 28.62 55.15 42.79
C LEU A 504 27.69 56.27 43.27
N HIS A 505 27.82 56.71 44.53
CA HIS A 505 27.20 57.94 45.00
C HIS A 505 28.26 59.02 45.11
N ALA A 506 28.20 60.02 44.22
CA ALA A 506 29.08 61.17 44.29
C ALA A 506 28.95 61.85 45.67
N ALA A 507 30.07 62.08 46.33
CA ALA A 507 30.11 62.82 47.58
C ALA A 507 29.51 64.22 47.38
N PRO A 508 28.72 64.76 48.34
CA PRO A 508 28.26 66.13 48.27
C PRO A 508 29.46 67.08 48.27
N THR A 509 29.60 67.89 47.22
CA THR A 509 30.60 68.94 47.10
C THR A 509 30.61 69.80 48.37
N PRO A 510 31.75 70.03 49.06
CA PRO A 510 31.76 70.85 50.26
C PRO A 510 31.37 72.28 49.90
N ALA A 511 30.26 72.76 50.50
CA ALA A 511 29.76 74.10 50.33
C ALA A 511 30.82 75.14 50.73
N ALA A 512 31.22 75.98 49.77
CA ALA A 512 32.13 77.08 50.01
C ALA A 512 31.55 78.05 51.04
N ALA A 513 32.35 78.41 52.05
CA ALA A 513 31.98 79.34 53.11
C ALA A 513 31.54 80.71 52.55
N PRO A 514 30.52 81.37 53.13
CA PRO A 514 30.01 82.63 52.61
C PRO A 514 31.02 83.76 52.81
N ARG A 515 31.47 84.38 51.71
CA ARG A 515 32.20 85.66 51.75
C ARG A 515 31.26 86.75 52.28
N LYS A 516 31.66 87.38 53.39
CA LYS A 516 31.07 88.62 53.90
C LYS A 516 31.32 89.78 52.93
N GLY A 517 30.23 90.46 52.56
CA GLY A 517 30.16 91.91 52.37
C GLY A 517 30.57 92.47 51.01
N GLN A 518 29.63 93.11 50.32
CA GLN A 518 29.70 94.57 50.11
C GLN A 518 28.34 95.14 49.65
N HIS A 519 28.00 96.26 50.29
CA HIS A 519 26.93 97.21 49.98
C HIS A 519 27.08 97.85 48.59
N GLN A 520 25.95 98.20 47.98
CA GLN A 520 25.52 99.54 47.48
C GLN A 520 24.43 99.31 46.40
N ALA A 521 23.18 99.75 46.61
CA ALA A 521 22.66 101.08 46.23
C ALA A 521 22.96 101.37 44.75
N VAL A 522 21.99 101.44 43.82
CA VAL A 522 20.69 102.14 43.79
C VAL A 522 19.77 101.42 42.82
#